data_AF-A0A956R9K7-F1
#
_entry.id   AF-A0A956R9K7-F1
#
_cell.length_a   1.000
_cell.length_b   1.000
_cell.length_c   1.000
_cell.angle_alpha   90.00
_cell.angle_beta   90.00
_cell.angle_gamma   90.00
#
_symmetry.space_group_name_H-M   'P 1'
#
loop_
_entity.id
_entity.type
_entity.pdbx_description
1 polymer ?
#
loop_
_entity_poly.entity_id
_entity_poly.type
_entity_poly.pdbx_seq_one_letter_code
_entity_poly.pdbx_strand_id
1 'polypeptide(L)'
;GHVSTARYRDVVGHPTVRALAIATNLDAQPDCVHCTYQPYCGTNAAFNYKTQGSIFGRMRDNAVCAVHKGIQDYLFEKLASGDPAVRATFERWTTVRPREHFVQPPPAADPPETPA
;
A
#
# COMPACT_ATOMS: atom_id res chain seq x y z
N GLY A 1 -1.39 1.93 -21.14
CA GLY A 1 -1.32 0.76 -22.05
C GLY A 1 -2.59 -0.06 -21.90
N HIS A 2 -2.90 -0.89 -22.89
CA HIS A 2 -4.07 -1.78 -22.86
C HIS A 2 -3.62 -3.22 -22.55
N VAL A 3 -4.30 -3.90 -21.62
CA VAL A 3 -3.82 -5.18 -21.06
C VAL A 3 -3.84 -6.32 -22.08
N SER A 4 -4.73 -6.28 -23.08
CA SER A 4 -4.82 -7.32 -24.11
C SER A 4 -3.72 -7.25 -25.18
N THR A 5 -3.03 -6.11 -25.32
CA THR A 5 -2.05 -5.88 -26.39
C THR A 5 -0.65 -5.56 -25.88
N ALA A 6 -0.51 -5.09 -24.64
CA ALA A 6 0.78 -4.75 -24.08
C ALA A 6 1.50 -5.98 -23.51
N ARG A 7 2.81 -6.10 -23.76
CA ARG A 7 3.63 -7.08 -23.04
C ARG A 7 3.84 -6.61 -21.61
N TYR A 8 3.88 -7.55 -20.67
CA TYR A 8 4.15 -7.27 -19.24
C TYR A 8 5.35 -6.34 -19.02
N ARG A 9 6.47 -6.62 -19.70
CA ARG A 9 7.70 -5.80 -19.66
C ARG A 9 7.44 -4.33 -19.99
N ASP A 10 6.64 -4.08 -21.01
CA ASP A 10 6.40 -2.71 -21.49
C ASP A 10 5.50 -1.94 -20.52
N VAL A 11 4.60 -2.65 -19.81
CA VAL A 11 3.75 -2.08 -18.76
C VAL A 11 4.56 -1.77 -17.51
N VAL A 12 5.30 -2.75 -16.97
CA VAL A 12 6.06 -2.58 -15.71
C VAL A 12 7.26 -1.65 -15.90
N GLY A 13 7.89 -1.66 -17.08
CA GLY A 13 9.00 -0.77 -17.42
C GLY A 13 8.59 0.64 -17.83
N HIS A 14 7.28 0.94 -17.91
CA HIS A 14 6.78 2.23 -18.38
C HIS A 14 7.32 3.39 -17.52
N PRO A 15 7.70 4.54 -18.12
CA PRO A 15 8.24 5.69 -17.38
C PRO A 15 7.38 6.13 -16.19
N THR A 16 6.05 6.11 -16.33
CA THR A 16 5.12 6.40 -15.23
C THR A 16 5.26 5.44 -14.07
N VAL A 17 5.35 4.13 -14.33
CA VAL A 17 5.50 3.11 -13.26
C VAL A 17 6.84 3.29 -12.55
N ARG A 18 7.91 3.54 -13.32
CA ARG A 18 9.24 3.83 -12.76
C ARG A 18 9.25 5.11 -11.92
N ALA A 19 8.59 6.17 -12.38
CA ALA A 19 8.47 7.42 -11.64
C ALA A 19 7.74 7.22 -10.31
N LEU A 20 6.63 6.45 -10.31
CA LEU A 20 5.91 6.10 -9.10
C LEU A 20 6.78 5.26 -8.15
N ALA A 21 7.49 4.26 -8.65
CA ALA A 21 8.39 3.42 -7.84
C ALA A 21 9.48 4.25 -7.15
N ILE A 22 10.07 5.22 -7.86
CA ILE A 22 11.07 6.14 -7.28
C ILE A 22 10.40 7.08 -6.26
N ALA A 23 9.24 7.65 -6.58
CA ALA A 23 8.52 8.55 -5.69
C ALA A 23 8.07 7.89 -4.38
N THR A 24 7.83 6.58 -4.42
CA THR A 24 7.44 5.80 -3.23
C THR A 24 8.59 5.09 -2.53
N ASN A 25 9.82 5.26 -3.00
CA ASN A 25 10.99 4.68 -2.34
C ASN A 25 11.36 5.48 -1.08
N LEU A 26 11.10 4.92 0.10
CA LEU A 26 11.30 5.60 1.38
C LEU A 26 12.76 5.98 1.64
N ASP A 27 13.72 5.18 1.17
CA ASP A 27 15.16 5.45 1.32
C ASP A 27 15.61 6.71 0.55
N ALA A 28 14.83 7.11 -0.46
CA ALA A 28 15.08 8.28 -1.28
C ALA A 28 14.16 9.46 -0.93
N GLN A 29 13.38 9.37 0.16
CA GLN A 29 12.46 10.43 0.58
C GLN A 29 12.96 11.16 1.83
N PRO A 30 13.03 12.51 1.78
CA PRO A 30 13.21 13.33 2.99
C PRO A 30 12.16 12.98 4.05
N ASP A 31 12.53 13.14 5.31
CA ASP A 31 11.79 12.67 6.51
C ASP A 31 11.71 11.14 6.64
N CYS A 32 11.37 10.40 5.57
CA CYS A 32 11.18 8.94 5.62
C CYS A 32 12.48 8.19 5.91
N VAL A 33 13.61 8.59 5.31
CA VAL A 33 14.92 7.94 5.49
C VAL A 33 15.43 7.97 6.94
N HIS A 34 14.88 8.86 7.78
CA HIS A 34 15.21 8.98 9.20
C HIS A 34 14.04 8.63 10.12
N CYS A 35 12.94 8.12 9.57
CA CYS A 35 11.75 7.81 10.33
C CYS A 35 11.88 6.43 11.00
N THR A 36 11.70 6.36 12.31
CA THR A 36 11.68 5.08 13.07
C THR A 36 10.65 4.08 12.52
N TYR A 37 9.60 4.59 11.89
CA TYR A 37 8.50 3.82 11.33
C TYR A 37 8.71 3.38 9.87
N GLN A 38 9.84 3.72 9.26
CA GLN A 38 10.15 3.37 7.87
C GLN A 38 9.90 1.87 7.54
N PRO A 39 10.29 0.88 8.38
CA PRO A 39 10.10 -0.55 8.05
C PRO A 39 8.63 -0.99 7.99
N TYR A 40 7.71 -0.20 8.54
CA TYR A 40 6.30 -0.54 8.70
C TYR A 40 5.38 0.39 7.89
N CYS A 41 5.95 1.31 7.12
CA CYS A 41 5.21 2.38 6.45
C CYS A 41 5.43 2.36 4.94
N GLY A 42 4.73 3.26 4.25
CA GLY A 42 4.83 3.48 2.81
C GLY A 42 4.25 4.85 2.45
N THR A 43 4.66 5.41 1.31
CA THR A 43 4.07 6.66 0.79
C THR A 43 3.09 6.35 -0.33
N ASN A 44 2.07 7.19 -0.47
CA ASN A 44 1.07 7.06 -1.52
C ASN A 44 1.20 8.22 -2.50
N ALA A 45 1.85 7.97 -3.64
CA ALA A 45 2.07 8.97 -4.68
C ALA A 45 0.77 9.56 -5.24
N ALA A 46 -0.33 8.80 -5.31
CA ALA A 46 -1.62 9.32 -5.76
C ALA A 46 -2.23 10.30 -4.75
N PHE A 47 -2.13 10.01 -3.45
CA PHE A 47 -2.54 10.94 -2.40
C PHE A 47 -1.68 12.20 -2.41
N ASN A 48 -0.36 12.06 -2.50
CA ASN A 48 0.58 13.18 -2.57
C ASN A 48 0.25 14.08 -3.76
N TYR A 49 0.03 13.49 -4.95
CA TYR A 49 -0.30 14.26 -6.15
C TYR A 49 -1.60 15.04 -5.98
N LYS A 50 -2.64 14.37 -5.46
CA LYS A 50 -3.95 15.00 -5.26
C LYS A 50 -3.93 16.14 -4.25
N THR A 51 -3.15 16.03 -3.18
CA THR A 51 -3.20 16.96 -2.04
C THR A 51 -2.08 17.99 -2.03
N GLN A 52 -0.94 17.69 -2.66
CA GLN A 52 0.27 18.50 -2.63
C GLN A 52 0.78 18.87 -4.03
N GLY A 53 0.14 18.39 -5.10
CA GLY A 53 0.51 18.70 -6.49
C GLY A 53 1.79 18.00 -6.98
N SER A 54 2.33 17.07 -6.19
CA SER A 54 3.55 16.33 -6.52
C SER A 54 3.39 14.85 -6.15
N ILE A 55 3.94 13.95 -6.98
CA ILE A 55 3.99 12.52 -6.64
C ILE A 55 4.94 12.25 -5.46
N PHE A 56 5.94 13.12 -5.29
CA PHE A 56 6.80 13.14 -4.11
C PHE A 56 6.07 13.84 -2.98
N GLY A 57 6.04 13.21 -1.81
CA GLY A 57 5.32 13.74 -0.68
C GLY A 57 6.19 14.61 0.21
N ARG A 58 5.63 15.70 0.71
CA ARG A 58 6.16 16.49 1.81
C ARG A 58 5.55 15.95 3.10
N MET A 59 6.28 15.12 3.83
CA MET A 59 5.71 14.34 4.93
C MET A 59 5.29 15.20 6.13
N ARG A 60 5.95 16.35 6.33
CA ARG A 60 5.67 17.29 7.43
C ARG A 60 4.23 17.81 7.47
N ASP A 61 3.57 17.96 6.31
CA ASP A 61 2.17 18.38 6.19
C ASP A 61 1.30 17.33 5.45
N ASN A 62 1.77 16.09 5.40
CA ASN A 62 1.02 14.98 4.85
C ASN A 62 0.10 14.37 5.92
N ALA A 63 -1.21 14.54 5.77
CA ALA A 63 -2.19 14.04 6.73
C ALA A 63 -2.15 12.51 6.89
N VAL A 64 -1.89 11.76 5.81
CA VAL A 64 -1.76 10.29 5.87
C VAL A 64 -0.52 9.89 6.67
N CYS A 65 0.61 10.57 6.48
CA CYS A 65 1.81 10.35 7.29
C CYS A 65 1.54 10.64 8.78
N ALA A 66 0.86 11.75 9.10
CA ALA A 66 0.53 12.09 10.48
C ALA A 66 -0.34 11.03 11.16
N VAL A 67 -1.40 10.58 10.48
CA VAL A 67 -2.30 9.53 10.98
C VAL A 67 -1.57 8.21 11.16
N HIS A 68 -0.79 7.77 10.16
CA HIS A 68 -0.04 6.52 10.28
C HIS A 68 0.95 6.56 11.43
N LYS A 69 1.66 7.67 11.65
CA LYS A 69 2.57 7.79 12.80
C LYS A 69 1.82 7.64 14.12
N GLY A 70 0.67 8.31 14.29
CA GLY A 70 -0.14 8.17 15.49
C GLY A 70 -0.69 6.75 15.72
N ILE A 71 -1.12 6.06 14.65
CA ILE A 71 -1.53 4.64 14.74
C ILE A 71 -0.34 3.78 15.21
N GLN A 72 0.83 4.00 14.62
CA GLN A 72 2.04 3.24 14.95
C GLN A 72 2.50 3.53 16.38
N ASP A 73 2.56 4.79 16.80
CA ASP A 73 2.84 5.19 18.19
C ASP A 73 1.94 4.41 19.16
N TYR A 74 0.62 4.43 18.91
CA TYR A 74 -0.35 3.73 19.75
C TYR A 74 -0.13 2.21 19.77
N LEU A 75 0.08 1.58 18.62
CA LEU A 75 0.31 0.13 18.54
C LEU A 75 1.59 -0.28 19.25
N PHE A 76 2.68 0.46 19.08
CA PHE A 76 3.96 0.17 19.74
C PHE A 76 3.92 0.46 21.23
N GLU A 77 3.22 1.50 21.68
CA GLU A 77 2.98 1.77 23.10
C GLU A 77 2.19 0.62 23.74
N LYS A 78 1.12 0.17 23.07
CA LYS A 78 0.35 -1.01 23.52
C LYS A 78 1.19 -2.26 23.58
N LEU A 79 2.04 -2.49 22.57
CA LEU A 79 2.96 -3.62 22.58
C LEU A 79 3.98 -3.53 23.74
N ALA A 80 4.55 -2.35 23.97
CA ALA A 80 5.54 -2.09 25.01
C ALA A 80 4.97 -2.23 26.44
N SER A 81 3.65 -2.04 26.62
CA SER A 81 2.98 -2.24 27.91
C SER A 81 3.12 -3.65 28.47
N GLY A 82 3.37 -4.66 27.62
CA GLY A 82 3.48 -6.06 28.03
C GLY A 82 2.18 -6.70 28.50
N ASP A 83 1.02 -6.03 28.33
CA ASP A 83 -0.28 -6.55 28.72
C ASP A 83 -0.60 -7.87 27.99
N PRO A 84 -0.80 -8.99 28.71
CA PRO A 84 -1.13 -10.29 28.11
C PRO A 84 -2.38 -10.25 27.22
N ALA A 85 -3.39 -9.44 27.57
CA ALA A 85 -4.63 -9.33 26.80
C ALA A 85 -4.41 -8.58 25.47
N VAL A 86 -3.59 -7.54 25.49
CA VAL A 86 -3.16 -6.82 24.28
C VAL A 86 -2.36 -7.76 23.38
N ARG A 87 -1.36 -8.47 23.94
CA ARG A 87 -0.53 -9.41 23.17
C ARG A 87 -1.37 -10.50 22.53
N ALA A 88 -2.27 -11.14 23.28
CA ALA A 88 -3.18 -12.15 22.75
C ALA A 88 -4.07 -11.58 21.62
N THR A 89 -4.43 -10.30 21.70
CA THR A 89 -5.20 -9.62 20.64
C THR A 89 -4.37 -9.43 19.37
N PHE A 90 -3.13 -8.96 19.49
CA PHE A 90 -2.23 -8.78 18.34
C PHE A 90 -1.84 -10.12 17.69
N GLU A 91 -1.61 -11.17 18.48
CA GLU A 91 -1.37 -12.52 17.96
C GLU A 91 -2.57 -13.04 17.15
N ARG A 92 -3.81 -12.74 17.55
CA ARG A 92 -4.97 -13.10 16.72
C ARG A 92 -4.99 -12.37 15.39
N TRP A 93 -4.45 -11.17 15.27
CA TRP A 93 -4.38 -10.45 13.99
C TRP A 93 -3.39 -11.07 13.00
N THR A 94 -2.40 -11.85 13.47
CA THR A 94 -1.43 -12.51 12.59
C THR A 94 -1.93 -13.86 12.06
N THR A 95 -3.01 -14.41 12.63
CA THR A 95 -3.58 -15.68 12.16
C THR A 95 -4.18 -15.57 10.76
N VAL A 96 -3.58 -16.29 9.80
CA VAL A 96 -4.11 -16.42 8.44
C VAL A 96 -5.35 -17.29 8.48
N ARG A 97 -6.51 -16.69 8.17
CA ARG A 97 -7.77 -17.41 8.02
C ARG A 97 -7.98 -17.80 6.55
N PRO A 98 -8.46 -19.02 6.27
CA PRO A 98 -8.87 -19.40 4.92
C PRO A 98 -9.85 -18.38 4.34
N ARG A 99 -9.53 -17.85 3.16
CA ARG A 99 -10.36 -16.86 2.43
C ARG A 99 -11.20 -17.50 1.34
N GLU A 100 -11.43 -18.81 1.44
CA GLU A 100 -12.23 -19.61 0.51
C GLU A 100 -13.66 -19.06 0.31
N HIS A 101 -14.24 -18.41 1.31
CA HIS A 101 -15.53 -17.71 1.21
C HIS A 101 -15.54 -16.47 0.28
N PHE A 102 -14.38 -15.97 -0.17
CA PHE A 102 -14.27 -14.91 -1.17
C PHE A 102 -14.05 -15.43 -2.60
N VAL A 103 -13.78 -16.73 -2.77
CA VAL A 103 -13.56 -17.33 -4.09
C VAL A 103 -14.91 -17.44 -4.79
N GLN A 104 -15.13 -16.56 -5.76
CA GLN A 104 -16.29 -16.66 -6.63
C GLN A 104 -16.12 -17.88 -7.54
N PRO A 105 -17.21 -18.64 -7.82
CA PRO A 105 -17.17 -19.63 -8.87
C PRO A 105 -16.80 -18.96 -10.20
N PRO A 106 -16.15 -19.67 -11.14
CA PRO A 106 -15.83 -19.11 -12.44
C PRO A 106 -17.12 -18.58 -13.09
N PRO A 107 -17.06 -17.41 -13.76
CA PRO A 107 -18.20 -16.90 -14.50
C PRO A 107 -18.61 -17.93 -15.57
N ALA A 108 -19.91 -17.99 -15.87
CA ALA A 108 -20.39 -18.75 -17.02
C ALA A 108 -19.69 -18.25 -18.29
N ALA A 109 -19.40 -19.13 -19.24
CA ALA A 109 -18.78 -18.75 -20.50
C ALA A 109 -19.62 -17.66 -21.19
N ASP A 110 -18.98 -16.58 -21.60
CA ASP A 110 -19.64 -15.54 -22.39
C ASP A 110 -20.19 -16.18 -23.69
N PRO A 111 -21.41 -15.81 -24.13
CA PRO A 111 -21.92 -16.25 -25.42
C PRO A 111 -20.99 -15.80 -26.54
N PRO A 112 -20.87 -16.57 -27.63
CA PRO A 112 -19.99 -16.22 -28.74
C PRO A 112 -20.33 -14.83 -29.28
N GLU A 113 -19.33 -13.95 -29.28
CA GLU A 113 -19.43 -12.59 -29.81
C GLU A 113 -19.82 -12.69 -31.29
N THR A 114 -21.02 -12.20 -31.65
CA THR A 114 -21.45 -12.17 -33.05
C THR A 114 -20.65 -11.09 -33.75
N PRO A 115 -19.85 -11.40 -34.78
CA PRO A 115 -19.07 -10.39 -35.50
C PRO A 115 -20.02 -9.37 -36.13
N ALA A 116 -19.65 -8.09 -36.00
CA ALA A 116 -20.34 -6.95 -36.60
C ALA A 116 -20.30 -6.98 -38.13
#